data_AF-A0A6P1W9V7-F1
#
_entry.id   AF-A0A6P1W9V7-F1
#
_cell.length_a   1.000
_cell.length_b   1.000
_cell.length_c   1.000
_cell.angle_alpha   90.00
_cell.angle_beta   90.00
_cell.angle_gamma   90.00
#
_symmetry.space_group_name_H-M   'P 1'
#
loop_
_entity.id
_entity.type
_entity.pdbx_description
1 polymer ?
#
loop_
_entity_poly.entity_id
_entity_poly.type
_entity_poly.pdbx_seq_one_letter_code
_entity_poly.pdbx_strand_id
1 'polypeptide(L)'
;MGSNILEERMLQDTLGTLRHENESTISPAQGVMLIDGWLQALQGDPNLNQLEAELNELRVELQSAQPNDQRIRELMLSLADKTQSVAEGPYAEGTWTGGLESLSKILRSFGNKL
;
A
#
# COMPACT_ATOMS: atom_id res chain seq x y z
N MET A 1 -16.65 -12.50 -13.05
CA MET A 1 -17.36 -11.78 -11.97
C MET A 1 -16.81 -12.24 -10.62
N GLY A 2 -15.55 -11.89 -10.31
CA GLY A 2 -14.86 -12.40 -9.11
C GLY A 2 -13.84 -11.45 -8.48
N SER A 3 -13.51 -10.33 -9.13
CA SER A 3 -12.50 -9.37 -8.67
C SER A 3 -12.95 -8.58 -7.43
N ASN A 4 -14.19 -8.06 -7.44
CA ASN A 4 -14.72 -7.20 -6.37
C ASN A 4 -14.65 -7.76 -4.94
N ILE A 5 -14.77 -9.08 -4.74
CA ILE A 5 -14.81 -9.67 -3.39
C ILE A 5 -13.43 -9.62 -2.71
N LEU A 6 -12.35 -9.72 -3.48
CA LEU A 6 -10.99 -9.63 -2.94
C LEU A 6 -10.66 -8.19 -2.58
N GLU A 7 -11.05 -7.23 -3.42
CA GLU A 7 -10.94 -5.79 -3.15
C GLU A 7 -11.67 -5.39 -1.87
N GLU A 8 -12.94 -5.78 -1.74
CA GLU A 8 -13.76 -5.43 -0.58
C GLU A 8 -13.15 -5.97 0.72
N ARG A 9 -12.59 -7.18 0.70
CA ARG A 9 -11.90 -7.76 1.87
C ARG A 9 -10.62 -7.03 2.20
N MET A 10 -9.78 -6.73 1.20
CA MET A 10 -8.53 -6.01 1.40
C MET A 10 -8.77 -4.58 1.90
N LEU A 11 -9.77 -3.89 1.35
CA LEU A 11 -10.22 -2.60 1.84
C LEU A 11 -10.70 -2.69 3.28
N GLN A 12 -11.52 -3.69 3.63
CA GLN A 12 -11.99 -3.85 5.00
C GLN A 12 -10.89 -4.21 5.99
N ASP A 13 -9.90 -5.01 5.57
CA ASP A 13 -8.74 -5.37 6.39
C ASP A 13 -7.83 -4.14 6.63
N THR A 14 -7.56 -3.39 5.57
CA THR A 14 -6.80 -2.13 5.64
C THR A 14 -7.53 -1.11 6.50
N LEU A 15 -8.83 -0.90 6.27
CA LEU A 15 -9.67 0.01 7.07
C LEU A 15 -9.83 -0.48 8.51
N GLY A 16 -9.84 -1.79 8.76
CA GLY A 16 -9.91 -2.39 10.09
C GLY A 16 -8.64 -2.13 10.89
N THR A 17 -7.48 -2.30 10.25
CA THR A 17 -6.16 -1.99 10.79
C THR A 17 -6.05 -0.49 11.12
N LEU A 18 -6.44 0.38 10.17
CA LEU A 18 -6.43 1.83 10.38
C LEU A 18 -7.41 2.30 11.45
N ARG A 19 -8.61 1.71 11.52
CA ARG A 19 -9.63 2.11 12.49
C ARG A 19 -9.21 1.77 13.91
N HIS A 20 -8.52 0.65 14.10
CA HIS A 20 -7.93 0.28 15.39
C HIS A 20 -6.80 1.23 15.82
N GLU A 21 -6.08 1.84 14.89
CA GLU A 21 -4.84 2.60 15.16
C GLU A 21 -4.99 4.11 14.97
N ASN A 22 -6.16 4.68 15.28
CA ASN A 22 -6.37 6.13 15.22
C ASN A 22 -5.45 6.96 16.15
N GLU A 23 -4.64 6.33 17.02
CA GLU A 23 -3.70 7.03 17.92
C GLU A 23 -2.32 6.39 18.07
N SER A 24 -2.02 5.27 17.40
CA SER A 24 -0.75 4.54 17.60
C SER A 24 0.02 4.39 16.29
N THR A 25 1.30 4.71 16.34
CA THR A 25 2.27 4.58 15.26
C THR A 25 2.28 3.14 14.75
N ILE A 26 1.86 2.90 13.49
CA ILE A 26 1.93 1.56 12.90
C ILE A 26 3.38 1.08 12.96
N SER A 27 3.58 -0.08 13.57
CA SER A 27 4.88 -0.69 13.75
C SER A 27 5.42 -1.19 12.40
N PRO A 28 6.76 -1.27 12.20
CA PRO A 28 7.35 -1.80 10.97
C PRO A 28 6.79 -3.17 10.57
N ALA A 29 6.52 -4.04 11.56
CA ALA A 29 5.91 -5.35 11.34
C ALA A 29 4.47 -5.27 10.78
N GLN A 30 3.66 -4.33 11.26
CA GLN A 30 2.32 -4.10 10.71
C GLN A 30 2.38 -3.48 9.31
N GLY A 31 3.34 -2.59 9.06
CA GLY A 31 3.62 -2.06 7.72
C GLY A 31 3.95 -3.17 6.72
N VAL A 32 4.79 -4.13 7.11
CA VAL A 32 5.11 -5.31 6.31
C VAL A 32 3.88 -6.17 6.04
N MET A 33 3.04 -6.44 7.04
CA MET A 33 1.81 -7.23 6.85
C MET A 33 0.83 -6.57 5.87
N LEU A 34 0.67 -5.25 5.96
CA LEU A 34 -0.14 -4.48 5.01
C LEU A 34 0.43 -4.60 3.60
N ILE A 35 1.74 -4.41 3.43
CA ILE A 35 2.42 -4.50 2.13
C ILE A 35 2.27 -5.92 1.54
N ASP A 36 2.44 -6.98 2.33
CA ASP A 36 2.22 -8.36 1.88
C ASP A 36 0.77 -8.59 1.41
N GLY A 37 -0.22 -8.05 2.13
CA GLY A 37 -1.62 -8.09 1.71
C GLY A 37 -1.84 -7.39 0.37
N TRP A 38 -1.24 -6.22 0.17
CA TRP A 38 -1.32 -5.49 -1.10
C TRP A 38 -0.61 -6.21 -2.24
N LEU A 39 0.57 -6.78 -2.02
CA LEU A 39 1.26 -7.59 -3.03
C LEU A 39 0.39 -8.77 -3.48
N GLN A 40 -0.28 -9.46 -2.55
CA GLN A 40 -1.21 -10.54 -2.88
C GLN A 40 -2.45 -10.06 -3.63
N ALA A 41 -2.94 -8.86 -3.31
CA ALA A 41 -4.13 -8.28 -3.92
C ALA A 41 -3.86 -7.82 -5.37
N LEU A 42 -2.71 -7.19 -5.59
CA LEU A 42 -2.28 -6.65 -6.88
C LEU A 42 -1.78 -7.76 -7.82
N GLN A 43 -1.45 -8.93 -7.26
CA GLN A 43 -0.94 -10.08 -8.00
C GLN A 43 -1.89 -10.48 -9.13
N GLY A 44 -1.40 -10.40 -10.36
CA GLY A 44 -2.13 -10.80 -11.56
C GLY A 44 -2.72 -9.64 -12.36
N ASP A 45 -2.56 -8.39 -11.91
CA ASP A 45 -2.88 -7.22 -12.71
C ASP A 45 -1.63 -6.65 -13.39
N PRO A 46 -1.47 -6.80 -14.73
CA PRO A 46 -0.26 -6.39 -15.41
C PRO A 46 -0.03 -4.87 -15.38
N ASN A 47 -1.08 -4.07 -15.15
CA ASN A 47 -0.99 -2.62 -15.03
C ASN A 47 -0.40 -2.19 -13.67
N LEU A 48 -0.41 -3.10 -12.68
CA LEU A 48 0.03 -2.85 -11.32
C LEU A 48 1.41 -3.47 -11.02
N ASN A 49 2.02 -4.16 -11.97
CA ASN A 49 3.38 -4.74 -11.85
C ASN A 49 4.42 -3.74 -11.32
N GLN A 50 4.35 -2.48 -11.76
CA GLN A 50 5.28 -1.45 -11.30
C GLN A 50 5.06 -1.11 -9.82
N LEU A 51 3.80 -1.04 -9.40
CA LEU A 51 3.41 -0.81 -8.00
C LEU A 51 3.80 -2.00 -7.13
N GLU A 52 3.60 -3.23 -7.61
CA GLU A 52 4.06 -4.46 -6.95
C GLU A 52 5.58 -4.46 -6.74
N ALA A 53 6.35 -4.06 -7.74
CA ALA A 53 7.81 -4.00 -7.63
C ALA A 53 8.27 -3.04 -6.52
N GLU A 54 7.68 -1.84 -6.45
CA GLU A 54 8.02 -0.84 -5.42
C GLU A 54 7.53 -1.25 -4.03
N LEU A 55 6.35 -1.87 -3.92
CA LEU A 55 5.87 -2.44 -2.66
C LEU A 55 6.82 -3.53 -2.16
N ASN A 56 7.32 -4.37 -3.06
CA ASN A 56 8.30 -5.39 -2.71
C ASN A 56 9.65 -4.78 -2.28
N GLU A 57 10.12 -3.69 -2.91
CA GLU A 57 11.30 -2.97 -2.43
C GLU A 57 11.08 -2.39 -1.02
N LEU A 58 9.93 -1.74 -0.77
CA LEU A 58 9.59 -1.21 0.55
C LEU A 58 9.57 -2.32 1.62
N ARG A 59 8.99 -3.48 1.30
CA ARG A 59 8.99 -4.66 2.16
C ARG A 59 10.41 -5.09 2.52
N VAL A 60 11.29 -5.19 1.53
CA VAL A 60 12.69 -5.62 1.73
C VAL A 60 13.44 -4.63 2.62
N GLU A 61 13.27 -3.33 2.40
CA GLU A 61 13.90 -2.29 3.24
C GLU A 61 13.38 -2.32 4.68
N LEU A 62 12.07 -2.53 4.89
CA LEU A 62 11.48 -2.67 6.22
C LEU A 62 11.91 -3.93 6.96
N GLN A 63 12.22 -5.02 6.23
CA GLN A 63 12.72 -6.27 6.79
C GLN A 63 14.25 -6.30 6.92
N SER A 64 14.95 -5.29 6.41
CA SER A 64 16.40 -5.20 6.48
C SER A 64 16.87 -5.13 7.94
N ALA A 65 18.03 -5.73 8.23
CA ALA A 65 18.64 -5.66 9.56
C ALA A 65 19.04 -4.23 9.96
N GLN A 66 19.21 -3.34 8.97
CA GLN A 66 19.44 -1.91 9.15
C GLN A 66 18.51 -1.15 8.21
N PRO A 67 17.24 -0.92 8.61
CA PRO A 67 16.30 -0.16 7.80
C PRO A 67 16.83 1.27 7.65
N ASN A 68 16.82 1.79 6.41
CA ASN A 68 17.17 3.17 6.15
C ASN A 68 15.89 4.00 6.13
N ASP A 69 15.60 4.69 7.24
CA ASP A 69 14.38 5.49 7.40
C ASP A 69 14.18 6.52 6.28
N GLN A 70 15.27 7.11 5.78
CA GLN A 70 15.23 8.04 4.65
C GLN A 70 14.74 7.32 3.38
N ARG A 71 15.32 6.16 3.07
CA ARG A 71 14.96 5.37 1.88
C ARG A 71 13.54 4.82 1.98
N ILE A 72 13.14 4.35 3.16
CA ILE A 72 11.78 3.88 3.45
C ILE A 72 10.79 5.02 3.22
N ARG A 73 11.09 6.22 3.73
CA ARG A 73 10.27 7.41 3.53
C ARG A 73 10.15 7.79 2.05
N GLU A 74 11.26 7.79 1.31
CA GLU A 74 11.24 8.07 -0.14
C GLU A 74 10.40 7.04 -0.90
N LEU A 75 10.55 5.75 -0.60
CA LEU A 75 9.76 4.67 -1.18
C LEU A 75 8.27 4.81 -0.84
N MET A 76 7.93 5.12 0.41
CA MET A 76 6.54 5.33 0.83
C MET A 76 5.89 6.54 0.13
N LEU A 77 6.60 7.66 -0.01
CA LEU A 77 6.09 8.84 -0.69
C LEU A 77 5.96 8.60 -2.21
N SER A 78 6.94 7.94 -2.84
CA SER A 78 6.89 7.56 -4.26
C SER A 78 5.74 6.59 -4.55
N LEU A 79 5.59 5.57 -3.71
CA LEU A 79 4.47 4.64 -3.79
C LEU A 79 3.16 5.42 -3.65
N ALA A 80 2.98 6.25 -2.62
CA ALA A 80 1.75 7.02 -2.45
C ALA A 80 1.36 7.82 -3.70
N ASP A 81 2.32 8.50 -4.33
CA ASP A 81 2.10 9.30 -5.53
C ASP A 81 1.71 8.43 -6.74
N LYS A 82 2.35 7.26 -6.90
CA LYS A 82 2.00 6.29 -7.94
C LYS A 82 0.66 5.62 -7.70
N THR A 83 0.39 5.17 -6.49
CA THR A 83 -0.90 4.57 -6.12
C THR A 83 -2.03 5.55 -6.38
N GLN A 84 -1.81 6.82 -6.08
CA GLN A 84 -2.74 7.91 -6.40
C GLN A 84 -2.88 8.11 -7.92
N SER A 85 -1.77 8.19 -8.66
CA SER A 85 -1.79 8.33 -10.13
C SER A 85 -2.49 7.17 -10.84
N VAL A 86 -2.34 5.95 -10.32
CA VAL A 86 -3.04 4.76 -10.82
C VAL A 86 -4.52 4.81 -10.46
N ALA A 87 -4.88 5.28 -9.26
CA ALA A 87 -6.28 5.48 -8.85
C ALA A 87 -6.98 6.58 -9.66
N GLU A 88 -6.28 7.63 -10.06
CA GLU A 88 -6.82 8.74 -10.86
C GLU A 88 -6.69 8.50 -12.38
N GLY A 89 -5.99 7.44 -12.78
CA GLY A 89 -5.67 7.14 -14.17
C GLY A 89 -6.85 6.58 -14.97
N PRO A 90 -6.76 6.60 -16.32
CA PRO A 90 -7.81 6.07 -17.20
C PRO A 90 -8.00 4.54 -17.10
N TYR A 91 -7.04 3.83 -16.50
CA TYR A 91 -7.12 2.38 -16.22
C TYR A 91 -7.75 2.07 -14.86
N ALA A 92 -8.17 3.09 -14.10
CA ALA A 92 -8.78 2.96 -12.79
C ALA A 92 -10.27 2.58 -12.86
N GLU A 93 -10.67 1.80 -13.87
CA GLU A 93 -12.06 1.34 -14.03
C GLU A 93 -12.43 0.38 -12.90
N GLY A 94 -12.99 0.95 -11.83
CA GLY A 94 -13.92 0.35 -10.86
C GLY A 94 -13.34 -0.60 -9.82
N THR A 95 -12.32 -1.37 -10.18
CA THR A 95 -11.82 -2.49 -9.37
C THR A 95 -10.94 -2.01 -8.22
N TRP A 96 -9.93 -1.16 -8.49
CA TRP A 96 -8.92 -0.80 -7.47
C TRP A 96 -8.97 0.65 -6.99
N THR A 97 -9.80 1.50 -7.58
CA THR A 97 -9.81 2.97 -7.39
C THR A 97 -9.87 3.38 -5.92
N GLY A 98 -10.86 2.87 -5.16
CA GLY A 98 -11.03 3.22 -3.75
C GLY A 98 -9.98 2.60 -2.82
N GLY A 99 -9.46 1.43 -3.18
CA GLY A 99 -8.40 0.75 -2.45
C GLY A 99 -7.07 1.46 -2.60
N LEU A 100 -6.70 1.79 -3.84
CA LEU A 100 -5.48 2.51 -4.18
C LEU A 100 -5.48 3.94 -3.60
N GLU A 101 -6.61 4.64 -3.62
CA GLU A 101 -6.73 5.95 -2.98
C GLU A 101 -6.56 5.86 -1.44
N SER A 102 -7.07 4.80 -0.82
CA SER A 102 -6.87 4.59 0.62
C SER A 102 -5.39 4.26 0.90
N LEU A 103 -4.79 3.37 0.12
CA LEU A 103 -3.38 3.02 0.24
C LEU A 103 -2.46 4.23 0.05
N SER A 104 -2.72 5.10 -0.92
CA SER A 104 -1.92 6.31 -1.13
C SER A 104 -1.91 7.20 0.11
N LYS A 105 -3.07 7.43 0.73
CA LYS A 105 -3.20 8.25 1.95
C LYS A 105 -2.43 7.62 3.12
N ILE A 106 -2.50 6.30 3.26
CA ILE A 106 -1.80 5.53 4.31
C ILE A 106 -0.30 5.69 4.15
N LEU A 107 0.24 5.35 2.98
CA LEU A 107 1.67 5.43 2.68
C LEU A 107 2.20 6.85 2.86
N ARG A 108 1.44 7.86 2.43
CA ARG A 108 1.80 9.27 2.60
C ARG A 108 1.78 9.70 4.07
N SER A 109 0.83 9.20 4.86
CA SER A 109 0.80 9.45 6.30
C SER A 109 2.00 8.82 7.00
N PHE A 110 2.41 7.61 6.62
CA PHE A 110 3.61 6.97 7.17
C PHE A 110 4.90 7.67 6.80
N GLY A 111 5.09 7.94 5.51
CA GLY A 111 6.28 8.64 5.03
C GLY A 111 6.44 10.03 5.67
N ASN A 112 5.35 10.67 6.07
CA ASN A 112 5.40 11.95 6.78
C ASN A 112 5.65 11.83 8.31
N LYS A 113 5.45 10.65 8.90
CA LYS A 113 5.64 10.39 10.33
C LYS A 113 7.03 9.84 10.68
N LEU A 114 7.77 9.31 9.69
CA LEU A 114 9.18 8.94 9.75
C LEU A 114 10.09 10.18 9.66
#